data_AF-A0A6A6YW99-F1
#
_entry.id   AF-A0A6A6YW99-F1
#
_cell.length_a   1.000
_cell.length_b   1.000
_cell.length_c   1.000
_cell.angle_alpha   90.00
_cell.angle_beta   90.00
_cell.angle_gamma   90.00
#
_symmetry.space_group_name_H-M   'P 1'
#
loop_
_entity.id
_entity.type
_entity.pdbx_description
1 polymer ?
#
loop_
_entity_poly.entity_id
_entity_poly.type
_entity_poly.pdbx_seq_one_letter_code
_entity_poly.pdbx_strand_id
1 'polypeptide(L)'
;MVKIEQTRRHKELVEEWRDNGALGPKPEAPNVANSASYTNAKTAATIAELVEHWEGISKNLSCTIRDPIVQGWIRNPLSGDFTTLLDRLTANCAKLAETLKLCEKVQQEKRLDGTRAKITIATRSPLALACWYNRLVQKYDSKQILLYKAGATPNERKKLQSDFDDDESKWVMMCTLHSVMTSINLQRANYNLMVEPSHKMSEIQQYFHRSDRRGQTEKIVHGYLLINSCSSLERRMLRSMDFSELLDEQVYKVKDGVKSKGRGTKYDAIVIT
;
A
#
# COMPACT_ATOMS: atom_id res chain seq x y z
N MET A 1 -16.26 15.00 -9.46
CA MET A 1 -16.42 16.40 -9.91
C MET A 1 -15.32 16.85 -10.87
N VAL A 2 -14.03 16.81 -10.51
CA VAL A 2 -12.92 17.33 -11.38
C VAL A 2 -12.88 16.73 -12.79
N LYS A 3 -13.06 15.40 -12.96
CA LYS A 3 -13.07 14.74 -14.28
C LYS A 3 -14.24 15.16 -15.18
N ILE A 4 -15.40 15.41 -14.59
CA ILE A 4 -16.61 15.81 -15.32
C ILE A 4 -16.42 17.23 -15.86
N GLU A 5 -15.87 18.12 -15.02
CA GLU A 5 -15.59 19.51 -15.39
C GLU A 5 -14.48 19.65 -16.44
N GLN A 6 -13.42 18.84 -16.35
CA GLN A 6 -12.36 18.79 -17.37
C GLN A 6 -12.87 18.28 -18.72
N THR A 7 -13.80 17.32 -18.70
CA THR A 7 -14.41 16.78 -19.91
C THR A 7 -15.36 17.80 -20.56
N ARG A 8 -16.13 18.55 -19.74
CA ARG A 8 -16.99 19.65 -20.21
C ARG A 8 -16.15 20.73 -20.90
N ARG A 9 -15.10 21.21 -20.23
CA ARG A 9 -14.22 22.27 -20.73
C ARG A 9 -13.45 21.88 -22.00
N HIS A 10 -13.06 20.61 -22.13
CA HIS A 10 -12.44 20.12 -23.36
C HIS A 10 -13.43 20.09 -24.53
N LYS A 11 -14.69 19.70 -24.29
CA LYS A 11 -15.73 19.74 -25.34
C LYS A 11 -15.95 21.17 -25.83
N GLU A 12 -16.05 22.13 -24.92
CA GLU A 12 -16.21 23.55 -25.24
C GLU A 12 -15.05 24.08 -26.09
N LEU A 13 -13.80 23.76 -25.72
CA LEU A 13 -12.61 24.16 -26.50
C LEU A 13 -12.56 23.52 -27.90
N VAL A 14 -13.02 22.28 -28.05
CA VAL A 14 -13.08 21.60 -29.36
C VAL A 14 -14.20 22.19 -30.23
N GLU A 15 -15.30 22.62 -29.63
CA GLU A 15 -16.42 23.26 -30.30
C GLU A 15 -16.02 24.67 -30.79
N GLU A 16 -15.40 25.46 -29.92
CA GLU A 16 -14.83 26.78 -30.27
C GLU A 16 -13.73 26.67 -31.36
N TRP A 17 -12.89 25.64 -31.32
CA TRP A 17 -11.90 25.38 -32.38
C TRP A 17 -12.57 25.06 -33.72
N ARG A 18 -13.70 24.33 -33.72
CA ARG A 18 -14.47 24.06 -34.94
C ARG A 18 -15.12 25.32 -35.48
N ASP A 19 -15.71 26.13 -34.60
CA ASP A 19 -16.40 27.37 -34.98
C ASP A 19 -15.42 28.41 -35.55
N ASN A 20 -14.17 28.39 -35.10
CA ASN A 20 -13.08 29.21 -35.64
C ASN A 20 -12.41 28.60 -36.90
N GLY A 21 -13.08 27.69 -37.59
CA GLY A 21 -12.63 27.15 -38.88
C GLY A 21 -11.47 26.15 -38.77
N ALA A 22 -11.27 25.53 -37.60
CA ALA A 22 -10.21 24.56 -37.35
C ALA A 22 -8.79 25.08 -37.62
N LEU A 23 -8.56 26.38 -37.42
CA LEU A 23 -7.26 27.00 -37.57
C LEU A 23 -6.34 26.60 -36.41
N GLY A 24 -5.19 26.01 -36.74
CA GLY A 24 -4.19 25.56 -35.76
C GLY A 24 -4.44 24.15 -35.22
N PRO A 25 -3.58 23.67 -34.30
CA PRO A 25 -3.65 22.31 -33.78
C PRO A 25 -4.92 22.12 -32.95
N LYS A 26 -5.63 21.02 -33.22
CA LYS A 26 -6.82 20.63 -32.47
C LYS A 26 -6.49 20.53 -30.97
N PRO A 27 -7.31 21.10 -30.08
CA PRO A 27 -7.12 20.97 -28.64
C PRO A 27 -6.95 19.50 -28.25
N GLU A 28 -5.88 19.18 -27.53
CA GLU A 28 -5.63 17.82 -27.07
C GLU A 28 -6.61 17.44 -25.96
N ALA A 29 -7.02 16.16 -25.95
CA ALA A 29 -7.77 15.63 -24.83
C ALA A 29 -6.96 15.82 -23.56
N PRO A 30 -7.58 16.27 -22.44
CA PRO A 30 -6.87 16.42 -21.19
C PRO A 30 -6.19 15.09 -20.89
N ASN A 31 -4.86 15.14 -20.82
CA ASN A 31 -4.04 13.97 -20.53
C ASN A 31 -4.54 13.44 -19.20
N VAL A 32 -5.29 12.33 -19.24
CA VAL A 32 -5.74 11.66 -18.03
C VAL A 32 -4.45 11.23 -17.38
N ALA A 33 -4.00 11.98 -16.37
CA ALA A 33 -2.78 11.68 -15.65
C ALA A 33 -2.79 10.17 -15.39
N ASN A 34 -1.90 9.45 -16.07
CA ASN A 34 -1.81 8.01 -15.92
C ASN A 34 -1.76 7.75 -14.41
N SER A 35 -2.37 6.67 -13.92
CA SER A 35 -2.30 6.34 -12.47
C SER A 35 -0.85 6.36 -11.94
N ALA A 36 0.13 6.13 -12.81
CA ALA A 36 1.55 6.36 -12.60
C ALA A 36 1.95 7.84 -12.36
N SER A 37 1.41 8.82 -13.09
CA SER A 37 1.61 10.26 -12.86
C SER A 37 1.01 10.72 -11.53
N TYR A 38 -0.19 10.25 -11.17
CA TYR A 38 -0.76 10.54 -9.85
C TYR A 38 0.04 9.90 -8.72
N THR A 39 0.52 8.67 -8.90
CA THR A 39 1.33 7.98 -7.88
C THR A 39 2.74 8.56 -7.78
N ASN A 40 3.33 9.00 -8.89
CA ASN A 40 4.61 9.71 -8.90
C ASN A 40 4.47 11.12 -8.33
N ALA A 41 3.38 11.84 -8.64
CA ALA A 41 3.05 13.11 -8.01
C ALA A 41 2.76 12.94 -6.52
N LYS A 42 2.11 11.85 -6.10
CA LYS A 42 1.88 11.53 -4.68
C LYS A 42 3.16 11.11 -3.96
N THR A 43 4.05 10.37 -4.60
CA THR A 43 5.36 9.98 -4.04
C THR A 43 6.29 11.18 -3.98
N ALA A 44 6.33 12.01 -5.03
CA ALA A 44 7.03 13.29 -5.05
C ALA A 44 6.42 14.26 -4.04
N ALA A 45 5.10 14.29 -3.86
CA ALA A 45 4.42 15.04 -2.82
C ALA A 45 4.65 14.43 -1.43
N THR A 46 4.88 13.12 -1.28
CA THR A 46 5.23 12.51 0.03
C THR A 46 6.69 12.81 0.38
N ILE A 47 7.57 12.86 -0.62
CA ILE A 47 8.97 13.29 -0.49
C ILE A 47 9.03 14.82 -0.30
N ALA A 48 8.15 15.58 -0.96
CA ALA A 48 8.02 17.02 -0.76
C ALA A 48 7.33 17.36 0.57
N GLU A 49 6.36 16.59 1.04
CA GLU A 49 5.78 16.68 2.40
C GLU A 49 6.83 16.32 3.44
N LEU A 50 7.73 15.37 3.16
CA LEU A 50 8.93 15.09 3.96
C LEU A 50 9.84 16.33 4.08
N VAL A 51 9.92 17.13 3.01
CA VAL A 51 10.73 18.36 2.95
C VAL A 51 9.98 19.55 3.59
N GLU A 52 8.72 19.78 3.25
CA GLU A 52 7.85 20.86 3.75
C GLU A 52 7.49 20.69 5.24
N HIS A 53 7.26 19.46 5.71
CA HIS A 53 7.07 19.17 7.15
C HIS A 53 8.33 19.52 7.97
N TRP A 54 9.51 19.52 7.35
CA TRP A 54 10.76 19.92 7.98
C TRP A 54 11.10 21.42 7.82
N GLU A 55 10.63 22.10 6.77
CA GLU A 55 10.64 23.57 6.70
C GLU A 55 9.79 24.20 7.84
N GLY A 56 8.80 23.47 8.36
CA GLY A 56 8.02 23.87 9.53
C GLY A 56 8.65 23.57 10.90
N ILE A 57 9.57 22.60 11.00
CA ILE A 57 10.17 22.15 12.27
C ILE A 57 11.59 22.74 12.48
N SER A 58 12.34 23.00 11.41
CA SER A 58 13.66 23.61 11.49
C SER A 58 13.61 25.04 10.98
N LYS A 59 13.58 26.01 11.90
CA LYS A 59 13.83 27.42 11.54
C LYS A 59 15.22 27.68 10.96
N ASN A 60 16.11 26.67 10.88
CA ASN A 60 17.52 26.84 10.55
C ASN A 60 18.09 25.92 9.45
N LEU A 61 17.28 25.10 8.75
CA LEU A 61 17.78 24.27 7.64
C LEU A 61 16.80 24.28 6.47
N SER A 62 17.06 25.17 5.50
CA SER A 62 16.38 25.19 4.20
C SER A 62 16.89 24.02 3.34
N CYS A 63 16.28 22.85 3.45
CA CYS A 63 16.63 21.68 2.65
C CYS A 63 15.67 21.63 1.46
N THR A 64 16.12 21.85 0.22
CA THR A 64 15.25 21.72 -0.96
C THR A 64 15.47 20.39 -1.67
N ILE A 65 14.57 19.98 -2.59
CA ILE A 65 14.78 18.79 -3.46
C ILE A 65 16.10 18.86 -4.25
N ARG A 66 16.67 20.05 -4.43
CA ARG A 66 17.96 20.26 -5.11
C ARG A 66 19.17 20.11 -4.19
N ASP A 67 18.96 19.90 -2.89
CA ASP A 67 20.03 19.69 -1.92
C ASP A 67 20.80 18.41 -2.28
N PRO A 68 22.15 18.45 -2.37
CA PRO A 68 22.97 17.29 -2.68
C PRO A 68 22.75 16.10 -1.75
N ILE A 69 22.42 16.35 -0.48
CA ILE A 69 22.15 15.31 0.52
C ILE A 69 20.81 14.62 0.20
N VAL A 70 19.77 15.41 -0.09
CA VAL A 70 18.45 14.91 -0.50
C VAL A 70 18.53 14.17 -1.84
N GLN A 71 19.31 14.68 -2.79
CA GLN A 71 19.62 13.98 -4.05
C GLN A 71 20.38 12.67 -3.80
N GLY A 72 21.29 12.65 -2.82
CA GLY A 72 21.98 11.45 -2.36
C GLY A 72 21.01 10.40 -1.80
N TRP A 73 20.00 10.83 -1.05
CA TRP A 73 18.95 9.95 -0.53
C TRP A 73 17.98 9.47 -1.62
N ILE A 74 17.68 10.29 -2.63
CA ILE A 74 16.88 9.89 -3.79
C ILE A 74 17.64 8.86 -4.65
N ARG A 75 18.94 9.07 -4.87
CA ARG A 75 19.79 8.19 -5.69
C ARG A 75 20.19 6.90 -4.96
N ASN A 76 20.47 7.00 -3.67
CA ASN A 76 20.81 5.88 -2.80
C ASN A 76 19.99 5.94 -1.49
N PRO A 77 18.73 5.47 -1.54
CA PRO A 77 17.83 5.45 -0.39
C PRO A 77 18.21 4.43 0.69
N LEU A 78 19.36 3.76 0.55
CA LEU A 78 19.95 2.88 1.57
C LEU A 78 21.36 3.36 1.98
N SER A 79 21.70 4.62 1.72
CA SER A 79 22.92 5.23 2.26
C SER A 79 22.89 5.22 3.80
N GLY A 80 24.07 5.22 4.42
CA GLY A 80 24.20 5.14 5.88
C GLY A 80 23.46 6.27 6.62
N ASP A 81 23.47 7.49 6.08
CA ASP A 81 22.82 8.65 6.69
C ASP A 81 21.29 8.53 6.65
N PHE A 82 20.72 8.13 5.51
CA PHE A 82 19.28 7.94 5.38
C PHE A 82 18.80 6.75 6.21
N THR A 83 19.58 5.67 6.25
CA THR A 83 19.34 4.50 7.11
C THR A 83 19.30 4.91 8.59
N THR A 84 20.27 5.72 9.03
CA THR A 84 20.33 6.25 10.40
C THR A 84 19.11 7.09 10.74
N LEU A 85 18.63 7.91 9.81
CA LEU A 85 17.41 8.69 9.98
C LEU A 85 16.17 7.79 10.13
N LEU A 86 16.00 6.80 9.25
CA LEU A 86 14.89 5.85 9.33
C LEU A 86 14.92 5.04 10.63
N ASP A 87 16.12 4.67 11.10
CA ASP A 87 16.29 3.97 12.38
C ASP A 87 15.84 4.83 13.56
N ARG A 88 16.18 6.12 13.58
CA ARG A 88 15.69 7.05 14.61
C ARG A 88 14.16 7.17 14.61
N LEU A 89 13.54 7.23 13.43
CA LEU A 89 12.08 7.29 13.30
C LEU A 89 11.38 6.00 13.77
N THR A 90 12.08 4.86 13.71
CA THR A 90 11.49 3.55 13.96
C THR A 90 11.93 2.90 15.27
N ALA A 91 12.92 3.45 15.97
CA ALA A 91 13.55 2.87 17.16
C ALA A 91 12.55 2.41 18.24
N ASN A 92 11.48 3.19 18.45
CA ASN A 92 10.45 2.91 19.46
C ASN A 92 9.06 2.65 18.85
N CYS A 93 9.00 2.23 17.58
CA CYS A 93 7.73 1.97 16.91
C CYS A 93 7.13 0.63 17.34
N ALA A 94 6.11 0.65 18.21
CA ALA A 94 5.43 -0.55 18.69
C ALA A 94 4.83 -1.40 17.55
N LYS A 95 4.26 -0.75 16.51
CA LYS A 95 3.75 -1.45 15.32
C LYS A 95 4.83 -2.23 14.58
N LEU A 96 6.04 -1.70 14.54
CA LEU A 96 7.17 -2.37 13.91
C LEU A 96 7.65 -3.55 14.76
N ALA A 97 7.68 -3.41 16.09
CA ALA A 97 8.00 -4.51 17.00
C ALA A 97 7.00 -5.69 16.82
N GLU A 98 5.70 -5.42 16.75
CA GLU A 98 4.69 -6.46 16.48
C GLU A 98 4.80 -7.04 15.07
N THR A 99 5.14 -6.21 14.07
CA THR A 99 5.45 -6.70 12.72
C THR A 99 6.59 -7.71 12.74
N LEU A 100 7.67 -7.42 13.48
CA LEU A 100 8.82 -8.31 13.59
C LEU A 100 8.47 -9.63 14.30
N LYS A 101 7.68 -9.59 15.38
CA LYS A 101 7.18 -10.80 16.05
C LYS A 101 6.35 -11.68 15.11
N LEU A 102 5.48 -11.06 14.31
CA LEU A 102 4.71 -11.79 13.31
C LEU A 102 5.60 -12.41 12.24
N CYS A 103 6.60 -11.67 11.75
CA CYS A 103 7.58 -12.20 10.79
C CYS A 103 8.35 -13.40 11.36
N GLU A 104 8.78 -13.36 12.63
CA GLU A 104 9.46 -14.47 13.31
C GLU A 104 8.57 -15.72 13.38
N LYS A 105 7.29 -15.54 13.70
CA LYS A 105 6.29 -16.63 13.67
C LYS A 105 6.18 -17.23 12.26
N VAL A 106 5.98 -16.38 11.24
CA VAL A 106 5.82 -16.84 9.85
C VAL A 106 7.05 -17.59 9.36
N GLN A 107 8.25 -17.14 9.73
CA GLN A 107 9.50 -17.78 9.32
C GLN A 107 9.63 -19.24 9.80
N GLN A 108 9.02 -19.57 10.93
CA GLN A 108 9.04 -20.91 11.53
C GLN A 108 7.95 -21.83 10.98
N GLU A 109 6.98 -21.28 10.25
CA GLU A 109 5.83 -22.00 9.75
C GLU A 109 6.00 -22.53 8.33
N LYS A 110 5.27 -23.60 8.06
CA LYS A 110 5.12 -24.19 6.73
C LYS A 110 3.66 -24.23 6.34
N ARG A 111 3.46 -24.14 5.03
CA ARG A 111 2.20 -24.37 4.35
C ARG A 111 1.81 -25.85 4.38
N LEU A 112 0.54 -26.14 4.10
CA LEU A 112 0.03 -27.52 4.07
C LEU A 112 0.69 -28.39 3.01
N ASP A 113 1.17 -27.78 1.93
CA ASP A 113 1.93 -28.44 0.86
C ASP A 113 3.42 -28.65 1.22
N GLY A 114 3.84 -28.33 2.45
CA GLY A 114 5.19 -28.51 2.97
C GLY A 114 6.18 -27.39 2.62
N THR A 115 5.74 -26.41 1.82
CA THR A 115 6.53 -25.24 1.44
C THR A 115 6.53 -24.17 2.54
N ARG A 116 7.35 -23.13 2.40
CA ARG A 116 7.47 -22.07 3.40
C ARG A 116 6.22 -21.19 3.43
N ALA A 117 5.83 -20.77 4.64
CA ALA A 117 4.83 -19.73 4.83
C ALA A 117 5.33 -18.37 4.30
N LYS A 118 4.45 -17.61 3.64
CA LYS A 118 4.77 -16.29 3.06
C LYS A 118 3.82 -15.23 3.58
N ILE A 119 4.38 -14.05 3.86
CA ILE A 119 3.67 -12.89 4.38
C ILE A 119 3.69 -11.74 3.37
N THR A 120 2.54 -11.08 3.22
CA THR A 120 2.49 -9.76 2.60
C THR A 120 2.33 -8.68 3.66
N ILE A 121 3.02 -7.55 3.48
CA ILE A 121 2.96 -6.40 4.38
C ILE A 121 2.56 -5.18 3.54
N ALA A 122 1.42 -4.59 3.88
CA ALA A 122 0.84 -3.45 3.19
C ALA A 122 0.75 -2.22 4.09
N THR A 123 0.98 -1.06 3.48
CA THR A 123 0.78 0.28 4.06
C THR A 123 0.11 1.19 3.04
N ARG A 124 -0.59 2.23 3.50
CA ARG A 124 -1.13 3.28 2.63
C ARG A 124 -0.08 4.30 2.26
N SER A 125 0.94 4.47 3.10
CA SER A 125 1.99 5.48 2.96
C SER A 125 3.28 4.89 2.38
N PRO A 126 3.80 5.44 1.25
CA PRO A 126 5.12 5.08 0.75
C PRO A 126 6.24 5.31 1.77
N LEU A 127 6.10 6.31 2.65
CA LEU A 127 7.08 6.59 3.70
C LEU A 127 7.12 5.48 4.75
N ALA A 128 5.96 5.07 5.26
CA ALA A 128 5.89 3.94 6.17
C ALA A 128 6.43 2.67 5.50
N LEU A 129 6.21 2.48 4.20
CA LEU A 129 6.76 1.34 3.46
C LEU A 129 8.30 1.34 3.49
N ALA A 130 8.92 2.50 3.27
CA ALA A 130 10.37 2.66 3.31
C ALA A 130 10.92 2.40 4.72
N CYS A 131 10.28 2.95 5.76
CA CYS A 131 10.65 2.71 7.17
C CYS A 131 10.63 1.21 7.51
N TRP A 132 9.54 0.51 7.16
CA TRP A 132 9.43 -0.93 7.40
C TRP A 132 10.44 -1.72 6.58
N TYR A 133 10.65 -1.35 5.32
CA TYR A 133 11.55 -2.07 4.43
C TYR A 133 12.99 -1.98 4.94
N ASN A 134 13.44 -0.78 5.32
CA ASN A 134 14.75 -0.57 5.91
C ASN A 134 14.94 -1.45 7.14
N ARG A 135 13.98 -1.44 8.08
CA ARG A 135 14.09 -2.25 9.30
C ARG A 135 14.11 -3.75 9.01
N LEU A 136 13.27 -4.21 8.08
CA LEU A 136 13.20 -5.62 7.73
C LEU A 136 14.49 -6.09 7.03
N VAL A 137 15.09 -5.28 6.16
CA VAL A 137 16.37 -5.59 5.50
C VAL A 137 17.56 -5.56 6.47
N GLN A 138 17.49 -4.80 7.56
CA GLN A 138 18.51 -4.89 8.61
C GLN A 138 18.40 -6.17 9.43
N LYS A 139 17.18 -6.69 9.64
CA LYS A 139 16.94 -7.90 10.43
C LYS A 139 17.03 -9.19 9.62
N TYR A 140 16.62 -9.14 8.35
CA TYR A 140 16.56 -10.26 7.41
C TYR A 140 17.38 -9.95 6.16
N ASP A 141 17.83 -10.95 5.42
CA ASP A 141 18.59 -10.71 4.19
C ASP A 141 17.68 -10.02 3.16
N SER A 142 18.16 -8.93 2.56
CA SER A 142 17.51 -8.21 1.45
C SER A 142 16.97 -9.13 0.34
N LYS A 143 17.62 -10.27 0.09
CA LYS A 143 17.20 -11.27 -0.92
C LYS A 143 15.91 -11.99 -0.54
N GLN A 144 15.51 -11.95 0.72
CA GLN A 144 14.30 -12.61 1.23
C GLN A 144 13.05 -11.71 1.13
N ILE A 145 13.24 -10.42 0.83
CA ILE A 145 12.21 -9.39 0.87
C ILE A 145 12.01 -8.80 -0.52
N LEU A 146 10.78 -8.92 -1.03
CA LEU A 146 10.37 -8.34 -2.29
C LEU A 146 9.64 -7.01 -2.07
N LEU A 147 10.02 -5.98 -2.82
CA LEU A 147 9.37 -4.68 -2.78
C LEU A 147 8.51 -4.46 -4.02
N TYR A 148 7.19 -4.58 -3.87
CA TYR A 148 6.21 -4.38 -4.93
C TYR A 148 5.81 -2.91 -5.03
N LYS A 149 6.47 -2.20 -5.95
CA LYS A 149 6.31 -0.75 -6.15
C LYS A 149 5.18 -0.43 -7.12
N ALA A 150 4.47 0.68 -6.88
CA ALA A 150 3.42 1.15 -7.80
C ALA A 150 3.97 1.50 -9.20
N GLY A 151 5.19 2.01 -9.29
CA GLY A 151 5.85 2.36 -10.55
C GLY A 151 6.49 1.18 -11.30
N ALA A 152 6.41 -0.05 -10.78
CA ALA A 152 6.97 -1.22 -11.46
C ALA A 152 6.27 -1.47 -12.80
N THR A 153 7.06 -1.73 -13.83
CA THR A 153 6.57 -2.12 -15.17
C THR A 153 5.81 -3.45 -15.11
N PRO A 154 4.94 -3.76 -16.10
CA PRO A 154 4.24 -5.04 -16.14
C PRO A 154 5.18 -6.27 -16.05
N ASN A 155 6.33 -6.21 -16.70
CA ASN A 155 7.33 -7.28 -16.67
C ASN A 155 7.96 -7.44 -15.29
N GLU A 156 8.33 -6.34 -14.63
CA GLU A 156 8.84 -6.37 -13.25
C GLU A 156 7.80 -6.91 -12.27
N ARG A 157 6.54 -6.48 -12.40
CA ARG A 157 5.43 -6.98 -11.56
C ARG A 157 5.26 -8.48 -11.72
N LYS A 158 5.28 -8.98 -12.96
CA LYS A 158 5.19 -10.41 -13.27
C LYS A 158 6.36 -11.18 -12.67
N LYS A 159 7.59 -10.64 -12.79
CA LYS A 159 8.78 -11.24 -12.18
C LYS A 159 8.68 -11.27 -10.66
N LEU A 160 8.34 -10.15 -10.01
CA LEU A 160 8.16 -10.07 -8.56
C LEU A 160 7.10 -11.06 -8.06
N GLN A 161 6.03 -11.25 -8.82
CA GLN A 161 5.00 -12.19 -8.47
C GLN A 161 5.50 -13.65 -8.60
N SER A 162 6.15 -14.02 -9.70
CA SER A 162 6.73 -15.37 -9.85
C SER A 162 7.81 -15.64 -8.81
N ASP A 163 8.69 -14.67 -8.55
CA ASP A 163 9.66 -14.74 -7.46
C ASP A 163 8.98 -14.98 -6.11
N PHE A 164 7.85 -14.32 -5.85
CA PHE A 164 7.11 -14.56 -4.60
C PHE A 164 6.35 -15.88 -4.57
N ASP A 165 5.89 -16.38 -5.71
CA ASP A 165 5.12 -17.61 -5.76
C ASP A 165 6.05 -18.84 -5.67
N ASP A 166 7.16 -18.80 -6.41
CA ASP A 166 8.01 -19.95 -6.73
C ASP A 166 9.33 -20.00 -5.92
N ASP A 167 9.89 -18.86 -5.51
CA ASP A 167 11.17 -18.81 -4.79
C ASP A 167 10.96 -18.87 -3.28
N GLU A 168 11.33 -19.99 -2.67
CA GLU A 168 11.18 -20.24 -1.23
C GLU A 168 12.12 -19.39 -0.36
N SER A 169 13.17 -18.80 -0.95
CA SER A 169 14.00 -17.82 -0.23
C SER A 169 13.30 -16.48 -0.05
N LYS A 170 12.33 -16.15 -0.91
CA LYS A 170 11.55 -14.91 -0.91
C LYS A 170 10.18 -15.15 -0.28
N TRP A 171 10.05 -14.75 0.97
CA TRP A 171 8.87 -15.06 1.79
C TRP A 171 8.17 -13.82 2.36
N VAL A 172 8.76 -12.63 2.18
CA VAL A 172 8.13 -11.35 2.54
C VAL A 172 7.89 -10.54 1.27
N MET A 173 6.65 -10.13 1.02
CA MET A 173 6.32 -9.14 -0.01
C MET A 173 5.79 -7.87 0.63
N MET A 174 6.48 -6.76 0.38
CA MET A 174 6.12 -5.44 0.87
C MET A 174 5.51 -4.59 -0.24
N CYS A 175 4.43 -3.88 0.06
CA CYS A 175 3.69 -3.15 -0.96
C CYS A 175 2.93 -1.95 -0.38
N THR A 176 2.55 -1.01 -1.25
CA THR A 176 1.49 -0.07 -0.88
C THR A 176 0.13 -0.68 -1.19
N LEU A 177 -0.88 -0.33 -0.40
CA LEU A 177 -2.25 -0.76 -0.59
C LEU A 177 -2.75 -0.49 -2.02
N HIS A 178 -2.40 0.69 -2.55
CA HIS A 178 -2.75 1.08 -3.91
C HIS A 178 -2.11 0.17 -4.97
N SER A 179 -0.86 -0.27 -4.77
CA SER A 179 -0.19 -1.18 -5.69
C SER A 179 -0.91 -2.53 -5.77
N VAL A 180 -1.38 -3.06 -4.63
CA VAL A 180 -2.07 -4.35 -4.56
C VAL A 180 -3.45 -4.32 -5.22
N MET A 181 -4.15 -3.18 -5.17
CA MET A 181 -5.46 -3.03 -5.80
C MET A 181 -5.43 -3.17 -7.32
N THR A 182 -4.28 -2.96 -7.95
CA THR A 182 -4.11 -2.98 -9.41
C THR A 182 -3.96 -4.37 -10.05
N SER A 183 -4.51 -5.40 -9.39
CA SER A 183 -4.63 -6.79 -9.92
C SER A 183 -3.43 -7.72 -9.73
N ILE A 184 -2.75 -7.64 -8.58
CA ILE A 184 -1.85 -8.71 -8.15
C ILE A 184 -2.65 -9.91 -7.61
N ASN A 185 -2.13 -11.12 -7.83
CA ASN A 185 -2.60 -12.34 -7.19
C ASN A 185 -1.63 -12.69 -6.04
N LEU A 186 -2.15 -12.82 -4.82
CA LEU A 186 -1.36 -13.08 -3.60
C LEU A 186 -1.75 -14.40 -2.95
N GLN A 187 -2.24 -15.37 -3.73
CA GLN A 187 -2.62 -16.71 -3.27
C GLN A 187 -1.47 -17.45 -2.56
N ARG A 188 -0.21 -17.11 -2.85
CA ARG A 188 0.92 -17.70 -2.13
C ARG A 188 1.11 -17.16 -0.71
N ALA A 189 0.52 -16.02 -0.37
CA ALA A 189 0.55 -15.53 1.00
C ALA A 189 -0.50 -16.24 1.86
N ASN A 190 -0.06 -16.84 2.96
CA ASN A 190 -0.92 -17.35 4.02
C ASN A 190 -1.07 -16.34 5.18
N TYR A 191 -0.19 -15.34 5.20
CA TYR A 191 -0.21 -14.22 6.14
C TYR A 191 -0.32 -12.88 5.40
N ASN A 192 -1.19 -12.01 5.88
CA ASN A 192 -1.35 -10.66 5.36
C ASN A 192 -1.36 -9.69 6.53
N LEU A 193 -0.53 -8.65 6.45
CA LEU A 193 -0.39 -7.65 7.50
C LEU A 193 -0.62 -6.27 6.90
N MET A 194 -1.62 -5.56 7.42
CA MET A 194 -1.82 -4.15 7.15
C MET A 194 -1.35 -3.34 8.35
N VAL A 195 -0.34 -2.49 8.18
CA VAL A 195 0.32 -1.79 9.30
C VAL A 195 -0.48 -0.59 9.83
N GLU A 196 -1.53 -0.20 9.12
CA GLU A 196 -2.40 0.92 9.47
C GLU A 196 -3.81 0.73 8.89
N PRO A 197 -4.87 1.21 9.56
CA PRO A 197 -6.23 1.13 9.03
C PRO A 197 -6.44 2.03 7.80
N SER A 198 -7.42 1.68 6.97
CA SER A 198 -7.98 2.58 5.95
C SER A 198 -9.28 3.21 6.43
N HIS A 199 -9.67 4.33 5.81
CA HIS A 199 -11.00 4.91 5.97
C HIS A 199 -12.09 4.11 5.26
N LYS A 200 -11.70 3.21 4.34
CA LYS A 200 -12.62 2.43 3.53
C LYS A 200 -12.44 0.95 3.85
N MET A 201 -13.49 0.32 4.36
CA MET A 201 -13.48 -1.12 4.64
C MET A 201 -13.22 -1.93 3.37
N SER A 202 -13.82 -1.53 2.25
CA SER A 202 -13.63 -2.18 0.96
C SER A 202 -12.18 -2.26 0.52
N GLU A 203 -11.34 -1.30 0.91
CA GLU A 203 -9.91 -1.31 0.60
C GLU A 203 -9.16 -2.38 1.40
N ILE A 204 -9.52 -2.55 2.68
CA ILE A 204 -8.98 -3.57 3.59
C ILE A 204 -9.42 -4.97 3.13
N GLN A 205 -10.71 -5.15 2.88
CA GLN A 205 -11.26 -6.39 2.37
C GLN A 205 -10.63 -6.76 1.03
N GLN A 206 -10.51 -5.81 0.09
CA GLN A 206 -9.90 -6.07 -1.21
C GLN A 206 -8.44 -6.52 -1.09
N TYR A 207 -7.69 -5.98 -0.14
CA TYR A 207 -6.32 -6.42 0.15
C TYR A 207 -6.29 -7.86 0.62
N PHE A 208 -7.04 -8.21 1.66
CA PHE A 208 -7.03 -9.57 2.19
C PHE A 208 -7.61 -10.62 1.22
N HIS A 209 -8.63 -10.25 0.43
CA HIS A 209 -9.17 -11.08 -0.65
C HIS A 209 -8.21 -11.27 -1.84
N ARG A 210 -7.02 -10.65 -1.85
CA ARG A 210 -5.99 -11.01 -2.85
C ARG A 210 -5.32 -12.35 -2.55
N SER A 211 -5.31 -12.76 -1.29
CA SER A 211 -4.77 -14.05 -0.85
C SER A 211 -5.83 -15.12 -0.69
N ASP A 212 -7.03 -14.74 -0.25
CA ASP A 212 -8.19 -15.65 -0.20
C ASP A 212 -8.91 -15.65 -1.56
N ARG A 213 -8.51 -16.55 -2.45
CA ARG A 213 -9.06 -16.69 -3.81
C ARG A 213 -9.23 -18.17 -4.19
N ARG A 214 -9.90 -18.43 -5.32
CA ARG A 214 -10.19 -19.79 -5.83
C ARG A 214 -8.97 -20.74 -5.93
N GLY A 215 -7.75 -20.21 -6.07
CA GLY A 215 -6.50 -20.98 -6.12
C GLY A 215 -5.74 -21.11 -4.79
N GLN A 216 -6.27 -20.59 -3.69
CA GLN A 216 -5.65 -20.75 -2.37
C GLN A 216 -5.81 -22.20 -1.89
N THR A 217 -4.69 -22.83 -1.51
CA THR A 217 -4.65 -24.21 -1.02
C THR A 217 -4.64 -24.29 0.51
N GLU A 218 -4.27 -23.20 1.19
CA GLU A 218 -4.35 -23.16 2.65
C GLU A 218 -5.80 -23.17 3.12
N LYS A 219 -6.05 -23.90 4.22
CA LYS A 219 -7.36 -23.94 4.86
C LYS A 219 -7.72 -22.61 5.52
N ILE A 220 -6.71 -21.87 5.98
CA ILE A 220 -6.86 -20.60 6.69
C ILE A 220 -5.83 -19.62 6.10
N VAL A 221 -6.32 -18.44 5.72
CA VAL A 221 -5.48 -17.27 5.42
C VAL A 221 -5.64 -16.30 6.58
N HIS A 222 -4.53 -15.87 7.17
CA HIS A 222 -4.53 -14.96 8.29
C HIS A 222 -4.43 -13.51 7.81
N GLY A 223 -5.37 -12.67 8.22
CA GLY A 223 -5.31 -11.22 8.01
C GLY A 223 -5.11 -10.50 9.34
N TYR A 224 -4.07 -9.67 9.42
CA TYR A 224 -3.73 -8.86 10.58
C TYR A 224 -3.83 -7.38 10.25
N LEU A 225 -4.52 -6.63 11.09
CA LEU A 225 -4.57 -5.16 11.03
C LEU A 225 -3.96 -4.58 12.31
N LEU A 226 -2.91 -3.77 12.17
CA LEU A 226 -2.28 -3.10 13.31
C LEU A 226 -2.97 -1.78 13.63
N ILE A 227 -3.46 -1.67 14.86
CA ILE A 227 -4.18 -0.48 15.33
C ILE A 227 -3.45 0.08 16.55
N ASN A 228 -3.05 1.35 16.48
CA ASN A 228 -2.57 2.08 17.63
C ASN A 228 -3.76 2.53 18.47
N SER A 229 -3.98 1.88 19.61
CA SER A 229 -5.09 2.18 20.52
C SER A 229 -5.00 3.57 21.16
N CYS A 230 -3.79 4.13 21.27
CA CYS A 230 -3.56 5.49 21.75
C CYS A 230 -3.91 6.54 20.68
N SER A 231 -3.98 6.16 19.40
CA SER A 231 -4.34 7.08 18.30
C SER A 231 -5.85 7.29 18.23
N SER A 232 -6.31 8.51 18.56
CA SER A 232 -7.71 8.91 18.40
C SER A 232 -8.19 8.84 16.95
N LEU A 233 -7.28 9.08 15.99
CA LEU A 233 -7.57 8.99 14.56
C LEU A 233 -7.79 7.54 14.11
N GLU A 234 -6.90 6.62 14.47
CA GLU A 234 -7.04 5.20 14.08
C GLU A 234 -8.26 4.57 14.75
N ARG A 235 -8.55 4.92 16.01
CA ARG A 235 -9.81 4.51 16.67
C ARG A 235 -11.05 5.05 15.96
N ARG A 236 -11.01 6.30 15.48
CA ARG A 236 -12.11 6.88 14.70
C ARG A 236 -12.28 6.18 13.37
N MET A 237 -11.18 5.86 12.68
CA MET A 237 -11.20 5.07 11.45
C MET A 237 -11.85 3.70 11.68
N LEU A 238 -11.45 2.99 12.75
CA LEU A 238 -12.03 1.71 13.10
C LEU A 238 -13.54 1.80 13.33
N ARG A 239 -13.99 2.75 14.15
CA ARG A 239 -15.43 2.97 14.40
C ARG A 239 -16.20 3.34 13.13
N SER A 240 -15.59 4.11 12.22
CA SER A 240 -16.22 4.44 10.94
C SER A 240 -16.36 3.21 10.02
N MET A 241 -15.46 2.24 10.16
CA MET A 241 -15.54 0.97 9.45
C MET A 241 -16.65 0.09 10.01
N ASP A 242 -16.79 0.00 11.34
CA ASP A 242 -17.92 -0.70 11.99
C ASP A 242 -19.27 -0.10 11.58
N PHE A 243 -19.34 1.24 11.50
CA PHE A 243 -20.53 1.94 11.00
C PHE A 243 -20.80 1.69 9.51
N SER A 244 -19.75 1.57 8.69
CA SER A 244 -19.90 1.24 7.26
C SER A 244 -20.36 -0.21 7.07
N GLU A 245 -19.89 -1.14 7.90
CA GLU A 245 -20.33 -2.54 7.88
C GLU A 245 -21.80 -2.65 8.30
N LEU A 246 -22.24 -1.89 9.32
CA LEU A 246 -23.65 -1.77 9.68
C LEU A 246 -24.51 -1.18 8.56
N LEU A 247 -23.99 -0.20 7.82
CA LEU A 247 -24.69 0.35 6.64
C LEU A 247 -24.73 -0.63 5.48
N ASP A 248 -23.63 -1.33 5.18
CA ASP A 248 -23.58 -2.34 4.12
C ASP A 248 -24.50 -3.54 4.47
N GLU A 249 -24.50 -4.03 5.71
CA GLU A 249 -25.44 -5.06 6.18
C GLU A 249 -26.91 -4.61 6.08
N GLN A 250 -27.19 -3.33 6.34
CA GLN A 250 -28.54 -2.76 6.17
C GLN A 250 -28.92 -2.57 4.70
N VAL A 251 -27.95 -2.28 3.81
CA VAL A 251 -28.16 -2.15 2.36
C VAL A 251 -28.31 -3.54 1.69
N TYR A 252 -27.65 -4.59 2.20
CA TYR A 252 -27.80 -5.98 1.73
C TYR A 252 -29.03 -6.70 2.30
N LYS A 253 -29.67 -6.20 3.36
CA LYS A 253 -30.95 -6.73 3.89
C LYS A 253 -32.20 -6.26 3.14
N VAL A 254 -32.03 -5.75 1.92
CA VAL A 254 -33.12 -5.57 0.96
C VAL A 254 -32.97 -6.60 -0.16
N LYS A 255 -33.71 -7.70 -0.01
CA LYS A 255 -33.91 -8.84 -0.92
C LYS A 255 -32.85 -9.96 -0.94
N ASP A 256 -33.32 -11.08 -0.41
CA ASP A 256 -33.07 -12.47 -0.81
C ASP A 256 -32.29 -13.33 0.19
N GLY A 257 -33.08 -14.07 0.96
CA GLY A 257 -32.60 -15.10 1.88
C GLY A 257 -32.05 -16.29 1.12
N VAL A 258 -30.74 -16.50 1.21
CA VAL A 258 -30.10 -17.81 1.02
C VAL A 258 -28.92 -17.92 1.97
N LYS A 259 -28.90 -18.96 2.82
CA LYS A 259 -27.75 -19.33 3.66
C LYS A 259 -26.75 -20.15 2.84
N SER A 260 -25.46 -19.84 2.92
CA SER A 260 -24.39 -20.72 2.41
C SER A 260 -23.37 -21.06 3.52
N LYS A 261 -22.90 -22.32 3.54
CA LYS A 261 -21.80 -22.81 4.39
C LYS A 261 -20.47 -22.30 3.81
N GLY A 262 -19.76 -21.43 4.53
CA GLY A 262 -18.51 -20.80 4.05
C GLY A 262 -17.22 -21.45 4.55
N ARG A 263 -16.18 -21.43 3.69
CA ARG A 263 -14.77 -21.45 4.13
C ARG A 263 -14.53 -20.21 5.00
N GLY A 264 -13.84 -20.35 6.12
CA GLY A 264 -13.62 -19.24 7.04
C GLY A 264 -12.29 -18.54 6.79
N THR A 265 -12.34 -17.23 6.53
CA THR A 265 -11.17 -16.36 6.66
C THR A 265 -11.18 -15.77 8.06
N LYS A 266 -10.06 -15.90 8.79
CA LYS A 266 -9.93 -15.32 10.14
C LYS A 266 -9.18 -14.00 10.01
N TYR A 267 -9.88 -12.92 10.32
CA TYR A 267 -9.30 -11.58 10.45
C TYR A 267 -9.08 -11.31 11.94
N ASP A 268 -7.84 -11.11 12.33
CA ASP A 268 -7.48 -10.74 13.69
C ASP A 268 -7.00 -9.28 13.69
N ALA A 269 -7.68 -8.41 14.45
CA ALA A 269 -7.17 -7.06 14.71
C ALA A 269 -6.18 -7.12 15.87
N ILE A 270 -4.90 -6.79 15.61
CA ILE A 270 -3.92 -6.65 16.69
C ILE A 270 -3.99 -5.21 17.18
N VAL A 271 -4.60 -5.05 18.35
CA VAL A 271 -4.66 -3.76 19.05
C VAL A 271 -3.38 -3.60 19.84
N ILE A 272 -2.62 -2.55 19.52
CA ILE A 272 -1.35 -2.23 20.16
C ILE A 272 -1.59 -1.08 21.13
N THR A 273 -1.22 -1.29 22.38
CA THR A 273 -1.30 -0.33 23.49
C THR A 273 -0.07 0.54 23.56
#